data_AF-A0A7J5XM10-F1
#
_entry.id   AF-A0A7J5XM10-F1
#
_cell.length_a   1.000
_cell.length_b   1.000
_cell.length_c   1.000
_cell.angle_alpha   90.00
_cell.angle_beta   90.00
_cell.angle_gamma   90.00
#
_symmetry.space_group_name_H-M   'P 1'
#
loop_
_entity.id
_entity.type
_entity.pdbx_description
1 polymer ?
#
loop_
_entity_poly.entity_id
_entity_poly.type
_entity_poly.pdbx_seq_one_letter_code
_entity_poly.pdbx_strand_id
1 'polypeptide(L)'
;MVQDDVYIAVKSDVCIMEYGEHLYHRLGYDVGKHEYIRQKLRELGRLLVCSRKTTPLKTIQDHVKPINFLHVVQAVKHVAGFDSETNTYKCPSLALKIGHSLKKISMLVESRANVQSNYSAAKDARTFRRVYETRWNELISAASLRTLQESKWNAPQLLPFTKDVQTLHSYLDVQQQEVHSKLSADKSPQTWSQLAKVTLTQVILFNRRRAGEVSKMPLSAYLSQNPSDPQEDVNIALSELEKKLCKYFRRIEIRGKRGRKVPVLLTPAMQQALDLLVGTRQECGVPKENIYLFARPSAFTCYRGSDCLRYFAKACGAKNPESLTSTKLRKQTGTLSQVLNLTNTELDLLADFLGHDIRVHRQFYRLPEGTLQLAKISKLLMALEQGRLAEFQGKTLDDISIDPEEGQVTSTQMENQTTMRDGSNTDEASQQGPMTPPPAAQPQTQRRQKGRQPFKKKLWEKMEIQAVEKHMMTFINTCRVPRKSDCDKCLEMEGEALKQRNWLAIKFYIKNRITALKSKM
;
A
#
# COMPACT_ATOMS: atom_id res chain seq x y z
N MET A 1 0.17 -7.02 29.68
CA MET A 1 -0.63 -7.77 28.67
C MET A 1 -1.95 -8.16 29.34
N VAL A 2 -2.85 -8.87 28.65
CA VAL A 2 -3.80 -9.74 29.39
C VAL A 2 -2.97 -10.73 30.21
N GLN A 3 -3.35 -10.98 31.46
CA GLN A 3 -2.71 -11.96 32.33
C GLN A 3 -3.40 -13.31 32.11
N ASP A 4 -2.80 -14.14 31.27
CA ASP A 4 -3.28 -15.46 30.88
C ASP A 4 -2.10 -16.44 30.73
N ASP A 5 -2.37 -17.72 30.48
CA ASP A 5 -1.37 -18.77 30.23
C ASP A 5 -0.29 -18.33 29.22
N VAL A 6 -0.71 -17.57 28.18
CA VAL A 6 0.18 -17.04 27.15
C VAL A 6 1.14 -15.99 27.72
N TYR A 7 0.70 -15.12 28.62
CA TYR A 7 1.57 -14.18 29.33
C TYR A 7 2.51 -14.91 30.32
N ILE A 8 2.03 -15.91 31.05
CA ILE A 8 2.86 -16.71 31.96
C ILE A 8 3.94 -17.45 31.18
N ALA A 9 3.58 -18.13 30.08
CA ALA A 9 4.52 -18.82 29.20
C ALA A 9 5.57 -17.87 28.61
N VAL A 10 5.16 -16.68 28.13
CA VAL A 10 6.07 -15.62 27.65
C VAL A 10 7.05 -15.19 28.75
N LYS A 11 6.57 -14.91 29.97
CA LYS A 11 7.42 -14.47 31.09
C LYS A 11 8.37 -15.56 31.57
N SER A 12 7.97 -16.84 31.44
CA SER A 12 8.77 -18.00 31.87
C SER A 12 9.92 -18.39 30.92
N ASP A 13 9.90 -17.92 29.67
CA ASP A 13 10.84 -18.40 28.64
C ASP A 13 11.89 -17.33 28.27
N VAL A 14 13.14 -17.61 28.65
CA VAL A 14 14.30 -16.74 28.45
C VAL A 14 14.49 -16.35 26.98
N CYS A 15 14.29 -17.27 26.04
CA CYS A 15 14.49 -17.04 24.61
C CYS A 15 13.33 -16.27 23.97
N ILE A 16 12.10 -16.40 24.49
CA ILE A 16 10.99 -15.50 24.13
C ILE A 16 11.28 -14.08 24.64
N MET A 17 11.79 -13.94 25.87
CA MET A 17 12.12 -12.63 26.46
C MET A 17 13.29 -11.93 25.74
N GLU A 18 14.38 -12.64 25.43
CA GLU A 18 15.51 -12.15 24.62
C GLU A 18 15.05 -11.69 23.22
N TYR A 19 14.11 -12.42 22.59
CA TYR A 19 13.50 -11.99 21.33
C TYR A 19 12.66 -10.71 21.49
N GLY A 20 11.99 -10.54 22.63
CA GLY A 20 11.28 -9.32 23.00
C GLY A 20 12.22 -8.12 23.17
N GLU A 21 13.31 -8.32 23.91
CA GLU A 21 14.39 -7.35 24.10
C GLU A 21 15.03 -6.94 22.78
N HIS A 22 15.40 -7.90 21.92
CA HIS A 22 15.91 -7.62 20.58
C HIS A 22 14.93 -6.80 19.72
N LEU A 23 13.62 -7.06 19.84
CA LEU A 23 12.60 -6.23 19.19
C LEU A 23 12.50 -4.84 19.83
N TYR A 24 12.66 -4.72 21.14
CA TYR A 24 12.59 -3.47 21.89
C TYR A 24 13.80 -2.55 21.62
N HIS A 25 15.03 -3.06 21.63
CA HIS A 25 16.21 -2.27 21.24
C HIS A 25 16.12 -1.71 19.82
N ARG A 26 15.41 -2.39 18.91
CA ARG A 26 15.23 -1.93 17.52
C ARG A 26 14.00 -1.05 17.28
N LEU A 27 12.96 -1.13 18.12
CA LEU A 27 11.64 -0.53 17.85
C LEU A 27 10.99 0.18 19.05
N GLY A 28 11.53 0.04 20.26
CA GLY A 28 10.95 0.51 21.52
C GLY A 28 10.89 2.03 21.66
N TYR A 29 11.74 2.76 20.94
CA TYR A 29 11.69 4.22 20.86
C TYR A 29 10.38 4.76 20.24
N ASP A 30 9.68 3.95 19.43
CA ASP A 30 8.33 4.25 18.94
C ASP A 30 7.33 3.45 19.77
N VAL A 31 6.68 4.12 20.72
CA VAL A 31 5.59 3.56 21.56
C VAL A 31 4.49 2.92 20.69
N GLY A 32 4.29 3.46 19.49
CA GLY A 32 3.40 2.92 18.48
C GLY A 32 3.82 1.59 17.85
N LYS A 33 4.99 1.04 18.19
CA LYS A 33 5.46 -0.33 17.90
C LYS A 33 5.30 -1.28 19.07
N HIS A 34 5.11 -0.80 20.31
CA HIS A 34 5.04 -1.68 21.48
C HIS A 34 3.94 -2.74 21.35
N GLU A 35 2.82 -2.42 20.68
CA GLU A 35 1.76 -3.38 20.38
C GLU A 35 2.19 -4.47 19.38
N TYR A 36 3.03 -4.13 18.39
CA TYR A 36 3.62 -5.12 17.49
C TYR A 36 4.59 -6.06 18.24
N ILE A 37 5.36 -5.53 19.19
CA ILE A 37 6.24 -6.34 20.05
C ILE A 37 5.39 -7.27 20.94
N ARG A 38 4.35 -6.75 21.60
CA ARG A 38 3.40 -7.55 22.41
C ARG A 38 2.71 -8.62 21.58
N GLN A 39 2.27 -8.31 20.36
CA GLN A 39 1.72 -9.29 19.42
C GLN A 39 2.75 -10.38 19.10
N LYS A 40 3.98 -10.00 18.74
CA LYS A 40 5.06 -10.94 18.40
C LYS A 40 5.38 -11.92 19.54
N LEU A 41 5.43 -11.43 20.77
CA LEU A 41 5.61 -12.26 21.97
C LEU A 41 4.42 -13.19 22.20
N ARG A 42 3.17 -12.70 22.08
CA ARG A 42 1.96 -13.53 22.25
C ARG A 42 1.70 -14.49 21.09
N GLU A 43 2.30 -14.29 19.91
CA GLU A 43 2.31 -15.28 18.83
C GLU A 43 3.22 -16.47 19.19
N LEU A 44 4.38 -16.21 19.82
CA LEU A 44 5.29 -17.24 20.34
C LEU A 44 4.78 -17.93 21.62
N GLY A 45 4.16 -17.18 22.53
CA GLY A 45 3.56 -17.74 23.75
C GLY A 45 2.43 -18.73 23.45
N ARG A 46 1.60 -18.45 22.44
CA ARG A 46 0.58 -19.39 21.96
C ARG A 46 1.18 -20.66 21.38
N LEU A 47 2.28 -20.55 20.63
CA LEU A 47 3.03 -21.73 20.19
C LEU A 47 3.50 -22.53 21.40
N LEU A 48 4.21 -21.90 22.35
CA LEU A 48 4.76 -22.60 23.51
C LEU A 48 3.70 -23.28 24.38
N VAL A 49 2.56 -22.63 24.62
CA VAL A 49 1.41 -23.22 25.35
C VAL A 49 0.80 -24.41 24.59
N CYS A 50 0.71 -24.35 23.25
CA CYS A 50 0.24 -25.49 22.46
C CYS A 50 1.25 -26.63 22.46
N SER A 51 2.52 -26.36 22.19
CA SER A 51 3.56 -27.39 22.10
C SER A 51 3.68 -28.17 23.40
N ARG A 52 3.57 -27.50 24.56
CA ARG A 52 3.52 -28.15 25.89
C ARG A 52 2.33 -29.09 26.09
N LYS A 53 1.27 -29.00 25.27
CA LYS A 53 0.08 -29.87 25.30
C LYS A 53 0.09 -30.95 24.20
N THR A 54 0.76 -30.70 23.07
CA THR A 54 0.70 -31.58 21.88
C THR A 54 2.03 -32.24 21.51
N THR A 55 3.14 -31.94 22.20
CA THR A 55 4.50 -32.42 21.89
C THR A 55 5.37 -32.50 23.15
N PRO A 56 6.56 -33.12 23.10
CA PRO A 56 7.52 -33.11 24.22
C PRO A 56 8.20 -31.74 24.51
N LEU A 57 7.88 -30.66 23.77
CA LEU A 57 8.65 -29.42 23.77
C LEU A 57 8.28 -28.50 24.95
N LYS A 58 9.22 -28.28 25.87
CA LYS A 58 9.00 -27.52 27.12
C LYS A 58 9.36 -26.02 27.01
N THR A 59 10.33 -25.67 26.16
CA THR A 59 10.82 -24.30 25.94
C THR A 59 10.80 -23.93 24.44
N ILE A 60 10.82 -22.64 24.10
CA ILE A 60 11.02 -22.21 22.71
C ILE A 60 12.44 -22.51 22.20
N GLN A 61 13.41 -22.73 23.10
CA GLN A 61 14.76 -23.18 22.71
C GLN A 61 14.73 -24.61 22.16
N ASP A 62 13.84 -25.48 22.66
CA ASP A 62 13.62 -26.80 22.08
C ASP A 62 13.07 -26.73 20.65
N HIS A 63 12.38 -25.64 20.29
CA HIS A 63 11.83 -25.41 18.96
C HIS A 63 12.87 -24.95 17.92
N VAL A 64 14.12 -24.75 18.31
CA VAL A 64 15.24 -24.44 17.40
C VAL A 64 16.34 -25.52 17.41
N LYS A 65 16.03 -26.72 17.93
CA LYS A 65 16.87 -27.93 17.80
C LYS A 65 16.47 -28.72 16.55
N PRO A 66 17.42 -29.28 15.75
CA PRO A 66 17.10 -29.99 14.52
C PRO A 66 16.21 -31.23 14.74
N ILE A 67 16.50 -32.02 15.77
CA ILE A 67 15.78 -33.25 16.13
C ILE A 67 14.28 -33.01 16.39
N ASN A 68 13.91 -31.80 16.82
CA ASN A 68 12.54 -31.43 17.16
C ASN A 68 11.74 -30.88 15.96
N PHE A 69 12.34 -30.77 14.77
CA PHE A 69 11.74 -30.04 13.65
C PHE A 69 10.33 -30.50 13.27
N LEU A 70 10.05 -31.81 13.30
CA LEU A 70 8.71 -32.35 12.99
C LEU A 70 7.67 -32.03 14.09
N HIS A 71 8.06 -32.10 15.37
CA HIS A 71 7.22 -31.65 16.49
C HIS A 71 6.89 -30.15 16.38
N VAL A 72 7.87 -29.33 15.97
CA VAL A 72 7.65 -27.89 15.72
C VAL A 72 6.66 -27.66 14.58
N VAL A 73 6.76 -28.43 13.49
CA VAL A 73 5.81 -28.35 12.36
C VAL A 73 4.40 -28.76 12.80
N GLN A 74 4.25 -29.85 13.57
CA GLN A 74 2.99 -30.31 14.13
C GLN A 74 2.34 -29.25 15.04
N ALA A 75 3.12 -28.68 15.97
CA ALA A 75 2.63 -27.64 16.87
C ALA A 75 2.23 -26.36 16.13
N VAL A 76 2.99 -25.90 15.14
CA VAL A 76 2.62 -24.73 14.32
C VAL A 76 1.38 -24.99 13.48
N LYS A 77 1.21 -26.21 12.94
CA LYS A 77 -0.03 -26.63 12.27
C LYS A 77 -1.23 -26.54 13.21
N HIS A 78 -1.14 -27.11 14.41
CA HIS A 78 -2.23 -27.06 15.40
C HIS A 78 -2.56 -25.62 15.84
N VAL A 79 -1.55 -24.80 16.17
CA VAL A 79 -1.70 -23.38 16.58
C VAL A 79 -2.36 -22.52 15.51
N ALA A 80 -2.10 -22.80 14.23
CA ALA A 80 -2.69 -22.09 13.10
C ALA A 80 -4.03 -22.71 12.63
N GLY A 81 -4.53 -23.75 13.31
CA GLY A 81 -5.75 -24.46 12.94
C GLY A 81 -5.66 -25.07 11.54
N PHE A 82 -4.58 -25.82 11.28
CA PHE A 82 -4.43 -26.62 10.06
C PHE A 82 -5.47 -27.74 10.02
N ASP A 83 -5.98 -27.99 8.82
CA ASP A 83 -6.89 -29.07 8.47
C ASP A 83 -6.16 -30.02 7.51
N SER A 84 -6.12 -31.31 7.85
CA SER A 84 -5.45 -32.35 7.06
C SER A 84 -6.23 -32.82 5.85
N GLU A 85 -7.57 -32.72 5.87
CA GLU A 85 -8.44 -33.18 4.78
C GLU A 85 -8.45 -32.12 3.66
N THR A 86 -8.71 -30.86 4.02
CA THR A 86 -8.70 -29.76 3.03
C THR A 86 -7.30 -29.23 2.73
N ASN A 87 -6.29 -29.58 3.54
CA ASN A 87 -4.93 -29.03 3.46
C ASN A 87 -4.91 -27.48 3.50
N THR A 88 -5.77 -26.91 4.36
CA THR A 88 -5.90 -25.47 4.59
C THR A 88 -5.58 -25.09 6.05
N TYR A 89 -5.67 -23.80 6.37
CA TYR A 89 -5.48 -23.26 7.72
C TYR A 89 -6.62 -22.30 8.08
N LYS A 90 -7.07 -22.34 9.34
CA LYS A 90 -7.97 -21.31 9.92
C LYS A 90 -7.23 -19.99 10.18
N CYS A 91 -5.91 -20.04 10.43
CA CYS A 91 -5.06 -18.88 10.71
C CYS A 91 -3.71 -18.94 9.96
N PRO A 92 -3.68 -18.98 8.60
CA PRO A 92 -2.45 -19.16 7.81
C PRO A 92 -1.41 -18.04 8.03
N SER A 93 -1.88 -16.81 8.27
CA SER A 93 -0.99 -15.69 8.63
C SER A 93 -0.27 -15.88 9.97
N LEU A 94 -0.76 -16.75 10.87
CA LEU A 94 -0.09 -17.07 12.14
C LEU A 94 1.07 -18.04 11.92
N ALA A 95 0.88 -19.09 11.12
CA ALA A 95 1.93 -20.06 10.79
C ALA A 95 3.17 -19.41 10.16
N LEU A 96 2.96 -18.58 9.13
CA LEU A 96 4.02 -17.82 8.45
C LEU A 96 4.77 -16.87 9.43
N LYS A 97 4.03 -16.18 10.28
CA LYS A 97 4.58 -15.26 11.28
C LYS A 97 5.40 -15.96 12.37
N ILE A 98 4.99 -17.17 12.77
CA ILE A 98 5.69 -17.97 13.77
C ILE A 98 7.00 -18.50 13.16
N GLY A 99 6.98 -19.03 11.93
CA GLY A 99 8.20 -19.46 11.24
C GLY A 99 9.25 -18.35 11.14
N HIS A 100 8.85 -17.14 10.73
CA HIS A 100 9.74 -15.97 10.73
C HIS A 100 10.28 -15.59 12.11
N SER A 101 9.51 -15.81 13.18
CA SER A 101 9.95 -15.57 14.56
C SER A 101 10.94 -16.66 15.04
N LEU A 102 10.69 -17.94 14.76
CA LEU A 102 11.60 -19.05 15.05
C LEU A 102 12.93 -18.94 14.29
N LYS A 103 12.89 -18.51 13.01
CA LYS A 103 14.12 -18.21 12.24
C LYS A 103 14.93 -17.07 12.86
N LYS A 104 14.30 -16.12 13.58
CA LYS A 104 15.03 -15.06 14.30
C LYS A 104 15.48 -15.52 15.70
N ILE A 105 14.70 -16.32 16.42
CA ILE A 105 15.12 -16.93 17.70
C ILE A 105 16.36 -17.80 17.50
N SER A 106 16.40 -18.66 16.49
CA SER A 106 17.59 -19.49 16.20
C SER A 106 18.85 -18.66 15.94
N MET A 107 18.74 -17.49 15.29
CA MET A 107 19.89 -16.56 15.15
C MET A 107 20.30 -15.88 16.47
N LEU A 108 19.38 -15.68 17.42
CA LEU A 108 19.70 -15.14 18.74
C LEU A 108 20.34 -16.22 19.63
N VAL A 109 19.72 -17.40 19.72
CA VAL A 109 20.24 -18.58 20.44
C VAL A 109 21.64 -18.94 19.95
N GLU A 110 21.89 -18.95 18.63
CA GLU A 110 23.24 -19.17 18.09
C GLU A 110 24.24 -18.07 18.50
N SER A 111 23.84 -16.80 18.46
CA SER A 111 24.69 -15.69 18.89
C SER A 111 25.06 -15.79 20.37
N ARG A 112 24.07 -16.03 21.23
CA ARG A 112 24.22 -16.19 22.67
C ARG A 112 25.06 -17.42 23.02
N ALA A 113 24.82 -18.54 22.35
CA ALA A 113 25.57 -19.77 22.53
C ALA A 113 27.05 -19.62 22.15
N ASN A 114 27.37 -18.90 21.06
CA ASN A 114 28.77 -18.60 20.71
C ASN A 114 29.47 -17.71 21.75
N VAL A 115 28.77 -16.70 22.31
CA VAL A 115 29.30 -15.84 23.40
C VAL A 115 29.50 -16.63 24.70
N GLN A 116 28.68 -17.66 24.94
CA GLN A 116 28.78 -18.56 26.09
C GLN A 116 29.66 -19.81 25.82
N SER A 117 30.43 -19.83 24.73
CA SER A 117 31.25 -20.98 24.27
C SER A 117 30.50 -22.32 24.14
N ASN A 118 29.16 -22.29 24.07
CA ASN A 118 28.31 -23.48 23.90
C ASN A 118 28.17 -23.80 22.41
N TYR A 119 29.25 -24.30 21.81
CA TYR A 119 29.32 -24.62 20.39
C TYR A 119 28.29 -25.69 19.96
N SER A 120 27.83 -26.54 20.89
CA SER A 120 26.76 -27.52 20.65
C SER A 120 25.42 -26.82 20.36
N ALA A 121 24.95 -25.95 21.25
CA ALA A 121 23.72 -25.18 21.04
C ALA A 121 23.79 -24.25 19.83
N ALA A 122 24.98 -23.71 19.53
CA ALA A 122 25.20 -22.92 18.30
C ALA A 122 25.09 -23.79 17.03
N LYS A 123 25.67 -25.00 17.03
CA LYS A 123 25.58 -25.97 15.92
C LYS A 123 24.13 -26.44 15.70
N ASP A 124 23.38 -26.70 16.77
CA ASP A 124 21.96 -27.05 16.71
C ASP A 124 21.14 -25.94 16.05
N ALA A 125 21.22 -24.72 16.57
CA ALA A 125 20.47 -23.59 16.05
C ALA A 125 20.84 -23.26 14.58
N ARG A 126 22.12 -23.39 14.20
CA ARG A 126 22.58 -23.26 12.81
C ARG A 126 22.02 -24.35 11.90
N THR A 127 21.98 -25.59 12.37
CA THR A 127 21.49 -26.75 11.62
C THR A 127 19.97 -26.69 11.46
N PHE A 128 19.24 -26.28 12.50
CA PHE A 128 17.80 -26.01 12.42
C PHE A 128 17.48 -24.95 11.36
N ARG A 129 18.27 -23.88 11.25
CA ARG A 129 18.08 -22.86 10.20
C ARG A 129 18.22 -23.44 8.79
N ARG A 130 19.14 -24.39 8.56
CA ARG A 130 19.27 -25.11 7.28
C ARG A 130 18.03 -25.96 6.98
N VAL A 131 17.59 -26.79 7.94
CA VAL A 131 16.39 -27.64 7.78
C VAL A 131 15.13 -26.79 7.55
N TYR A 132 15.00 -25.65 8.25
CA TYR A 132 13.95 -24.65 8.00
C TYR A 132 14.01 -24.11 6.56
N GLU A 133 15.19 -23.70 6.08
CA GLU A 133 15.35 -23.11 4.75
C GLU A 133 15.02 -24.09 3.62
N THR A 134 15.30 -25.39 3.80
CA THR A 134 14.91 -26.43 2.85
C THR A 134 13.42 -26.82 2.96
N ARG A 135 12.92 -27.15 4.17
CA ARG A 135 11.65 -27.89 4.34
C ARG A 135 10.47 -27.06 4.86
N TRP A 136 10.67 -25.87 5.42
CA TRP A 136 9.56 -25.08 5.97
C TRP A 136 8.59 -24.59 4.89
N ASN A 137 9.07 -24.40 3.66
CA ASN A 137 8.21 -23.99 2.55
C ASN A 137 7.20 -25.08 2.17
N GLU A 138 7.71 -26.28 1.93
CA GLU A 138 6.96 -27.53 1.66
C GLU A 138 5.89 -27.77 2.74
N LEU A 139 6.31 -27.86 4.01
CA LEU A 139 5.47 -28.37 5.10
C LEU A 139 4.47 -27.35 5.64
N ILE A 140 4.75 -26.04 5.50
CA ILE A 140 3.94 -24.97 6.12
C ILE A 140 3.64 -23.82 5.14
N SER A 141 4.67 -23.18 4.55
CA SER A 141 4.45 -21.90 3.86
C SER A 141 3.61 -22.03 2.60
N ALA A 142 3.79 -23.08 1.80
CA ALA A 142 3.09 -23.26 0.53
C ALA A 142 1.58 -23.34 0.74
N ALA A 143 1.12 -24.27 1.59
CA ALA A 143 -0.29 -24.37 1.95
C ALA A 143 -0.82 -23.10 2.66
N SER A 144 -0.03 -22.50 3.56
CA SER A 144 -0.42 -21.22 4.21
C SER A 144 -0.61 -20.07 3.22
N LEU A 145 0.23 -19.97 2.20
CA LEU A 145 0.16 -18.94 1.16
C LEU A 145 -0.99 -19.22 0.19
N ARG A 146 -1.19 -20.50 -0.19
CA ARG A 146 -2.30 -20.95 -1.03
C ARG A 146 -3.65 -20.63 -0.40
N THR A 147 -3.88 -21.00 0.88
CA THR A 147 -5.10 -20.62 1.60
C THR A 147 -5.27 -19.10 1.70
N LEU A 148 -4.17 -18.33 1.82
CA LEU A 148 -4.21 -16.86 1.77
C LEU A 148 -4.45 -16.28 0.36
N GLN A 149 -4.39 -17.07 -0.70
CA GLN A 149 -4.74 -16.67 -2.07
C GLN A 149 -6.18 -17.09 -2.37
N GLU A 150 -6.55 -18.35 -2.13
CA GLU A 150 -7.91 -18.90 -2.25
C GLU A 150 -8.91 -18.09 -1.42
N SER A 151 -8.61 -17.80 -0.15
CA SER A 151 -9.45 -16.98 0.72
C SER A 151 -9.61 -15.53 0.26
N LYS A 152 -8.76 -15.02 -0.65
CA LYS A 152 -8.92 -13.69 -1.27
C LYS A 152 -9.64 -13.76 -2.62
N TRP A 153 -9.50 -14.87 -3.34
CA TRP A 153 -10.16 -15.14 -4.62
C TRP A 153 -11.66 -15.41 -4.40
N ASN A 154 -11.97 -16.29 -3.44
CA ASN A 154 -13.34 -16.68 -3.08
C ASN A 154 -14.05 -15.62 -2.20
N ALA A 155 -13.35 -14.58 -1.73
CA ALA A 155 -13.98 -13.52 -0.95
C ALA A 155 -14.69 -12.53 -1.89
N PRO A 156 -16.04 -12.39 -1.81
CA PRO A 156 -16.74 -11.42 -2.64
C PRO A 156 -16.18 -10.02 -2.40
N GLN A 157 -16.00 -9.24 -3.48
CA GLN A 157 -15.48 -7.86 -3.41
C GLN A 157 -16.57 -6.91 -2.87
N LEU A 158 -16.95 -7.11 -1.61
CA LEU A 158 -17.89 -6.30 -0.84
C LEU A 158 -17.26 -4.93 -0.53
N LEU A 159 -17.28 -4.07 -1.55
CA LEU A 159 -17.07 -2.63 -1.42
C LEU A 159 -18.18 -2.05 -0.52
N PRO A 160 -17.92 -0.93 0.18
CA PRO A 160 -18.96 -0.19 0.86
C PRO A 160 -19.99 0.29 -0.17
N PHE A 161 -21.26 0.01 0.08
CA PHE A 161 -22.34 0.53 -0.75
C PHE A 161 -22.52 2.03 -0.47
N THR A 162 -22.83 2.83 -1.50
CA THR A 162 -22.89 4.29 -1.35
C THR A 162 -23.92 4.72 -0.30
N LYS A 163 -25.08 4.04 -0.24
CA LYS A 163 -26.11 4.29 0.80
C LYS A 163 -25.61 3.95 2.21
N ASP A 164 -24.92 2.82 2.41
CA ASP A 164 -24.35 2.47 3.73
C ASP A 164 -23.32 3.52 4.22
N VAL A 165 -22.58 4.14 3.29
CA VAL A 165 -21.62 5.21 3.58
C VAL A 165 -22.32 6.55 3.87
N GLN A 166 -23.42 6.86 3.17
CA GLN A 166 -24.27 8.02 3.47
C GLN A 166 -24.94 7.87 4.85
N THR A 167 -25.54 6.71 5.13
CA THR A 167 -26.11 6.35 6.43
C THR A 167 -25.10 6.50 7.57
N LEU A 168 -23.85 6.06 7.39
CA LEU A 168 -22.80 6.26 8.40
C LEU A 168 -22.44 7.75 8.58
N HIS A 169 -22.39 8.57 7.52
CA HIS A 169 -22.18 10.02 7.66
C HIS A 169 -23.32 10.68 8.44
N SER A 170 -24.58 10.55 7.98
CA SER A 170 -25.73 11.18 8.63
C SER A 170 -25.88 10.76 10.10
N TYR A 171 -25.64 9.49 10.43
CA TYR A 171 -25.61 9.00 11.80
C TYR A 171 -24.50 9.65 12.64
N LEU A 172 -23.27 9.76 12.10
CA LEU A 172 -22.15 10.39 12.80
C LEU A 172 -22.37 11.88 13.02
N ASP A 173 -23.01 12.59 12.10
CA ASP A 173 -23.23 14.03 12.21
C ASP A 173 -24.29 14.35 13.28
N VAL A 174 -25.38 13.58 13.37
CA VAL A 174 -26.35 13.64 14.48
C VAL A 174 -25.69 13.33 15.82
N GLN A 175 -24.90 12.24 15.88
CA GLN A 175 -24.14 11.89 17.10
C GLN A 175 -23.09 12.95 17.47
N GLN A 176 -22.50 13.65 16.50
CA GLN A 176 -21.56 14.73 16.78
C GLN A 176 -22.28 15.90 17.45
N GLN A 177 -23.43 16.32 16.92
CA GLN A 177 -24.23 17.42 17.48
C GLN A 177 -24.71 17.08 18.91
N GLU A 178 -25.28 15.89 19.10
CA GLU A 178 -25.77 15.43 20.40
C GLU A 178 -24.67 15.42 21.47
N VAL A 179 -23.52 14.80 21.17
CA VAL A 179 -22.43 14.63 22.14
C VAL A 179 -21.62 15.92 22.32
N HIS A 180 -21.53 16.79 21.30
CA HIS A 180 -20.95 18.13 21.43
C HIS A 180 -21.76 18.97 22.42
N SER A 181 -23.08 19.09 22.25
CA SER A 181 -23.94 19.84 23.17
C SER A 181 -23.87 19.30 24.60
N LYS A 182 -23.82 17.97 24.77
CA LYS A 182 -23.60 17.35 26.08
C LYS A 182 -22.25 17.72 26.70
N LEU A 183 -21.17 17.75 25.92
CA LEU A 183 -19.83 18.12 26.42
C LEU A 183 -19.68 19.62 26.70
N SER A 184 -20.42 20.47 25.98
CA SER A 184 -20.51 21.90 26.27
C SER A 184 -21.27 22.20 27.57
N ALA A 185 -22.22 21.34 27.96
CA ALA A 185 -22.99 21.47 29.20
C ALA A 185 -22.29 20.82 30.41
N ASP A 186 -21.74 19.61 30.27
CA ASP A 186 -20.99 18.90 31.31
C ASP A 186 -19.68 18.30 30.78
N LYS A 187 -18.58 18.59 31.47
CA LYS A 187 -17.20 18.23 31.07
C LYS A 187 -16.82 16.80 31.49
N SER A 188 -17.72 15.87 31.24
CA SER A 188 -17.56 14.46 31.55
C SER A 188 -16.46 13.78 30.71
N PRO A 189 -15.50 13.05 31.32
CA PRO A 189 -14.54 12.21 30.61
C PRO A 189 -15.20 11.18 29.68
N GLN A 190 -16.40 10.71 30.00
CA GLN A 190 -17.19 9.75 29.21
C GLN A 190 -17.73 10.42 27.94
N THR A 191 -18.28 11.63 28.05
CA THR A 191 -18.80 12.43 26.92
C THR A 191 -17.66 12.89 26.02
N TRP A 192 -16.55 13.36 26.59
CA TRP A 192 -15.30 13.65 25.86
C TRP A 192 -14.80 12.41 25.09
N SER A 193 -14.82 11.26 25.75
CA SER A 193 -14.48 9.95 25.16
C SER A 193 -15.45 9.49 24.07
N GLN A 194 -16.67 10.02 23.98
CA GLN A 194 -17.58 9.76 22.88
C GLN A 194 -17.30 10.71 21.71
N LEU A 195 -17.22 12.02 21.95
CA LEU A 195 -16.96 13.02 20.91
C LEU A 195 -15.61 12.73 20.21
N ALA A 196 -14.56 12.42 20.96
CA ALA A 196 -13.27 12.03 20.42
C ALA A 196 -13.33 10.80 19.49
N LYS A 197 -14.27 9.86 19.70
CA LYS A 197 -14.48 8.70 18.81
C LYS A 197 -15.31 9.09 17.59
N VAL A 198 -16.39 9.87 17.76
CA VAL A 198 -17.26 10.33 16.67
C VAL A 198 -16.45 11.15 15.68
N THR A 199 -15.77 12.21 16.15
CA THR A 199 -14.97 13.11 15.31
C THR A 199 -13.77 12.39 14.69
N LEU A 200 -13.09 11.47 15.39
CA LEU A 200 -12.08 10.60 14.77
C LEU A 200 -12.65 9.79 13.60
N THR A 201 -13.89 9.31 13.74
CA THR A 201 -14.56 8.51 12.70
C THR A 201 -14.99 9.36 11.53
N GLN A 202 -15.61 10.53 11.77
CA GLN A 202 -15.95 11.53 10.75
C GLN A 202 -14.70 11.94 9.93
N VAL A 203 -13.60 12.31 10.59
CA VAL A 203 -12.36 12.73 9.92
C VAL A 203 -11.76 11.60 9.08
N ILE A 204 -11.77 10.34 9.56
CA ILE A 204 -11.32 9.19 8.76
C ILE A 204 -12.25 8.91 7.58
N LEU A 205 -13.57 9.02 7.78
CA LEU A 205 -14.60 8.70 6.78
C LEU A 205 -14.61 9.73 5.65
N PHE A 206 -14.61 11.03 5.99
CA PHE A 206 -14.57 12.13 5.04
C PHE A 206 -13.30 12.10 4.19
N ASN A 207 -12.13 12.12 4.83
CA ASN A 207 -10.83 12.14 4.14
C ASN A 207 -10.43 10.81 3.50
N ARG A 208 -11.19 9.73 3.76
CA ARG A 208 -10.87 8.34 3.36
C ARG A 208 -9.44 7.92 3.78
N ARG A 209 -8.84 8.54 4.80
CA ARG A 209 -7.44 8.30 5.21
C ARG A 209 -7.26 6.93 5.87
N ARG A 210 -6.01 6.51 6.08
CA ARG A 210 -5.75 5.29 6.87
C ARG A 210 -6.05 5.60 8.33
N ALA A 211 -6.92 4.81 8.96
CA ALA A 211 -7.37 5.07 10.33
C ALA A 211 -6.22 5.31 11.33
N GLY A 212 -5.13 4.54 11.23
CA GLY A 212 -3.95 4.66 12.09
C GLY A 212 -3.01 5.85 11.79
N GLU A 213 -3.26 6.63 10.74
CA GLU A 213 -2.59 7.91 10.49
C GLU A 213 -3.35 9.01 11.26
N VAL A 214 -4.67 9.12 11.06
CA VAL A 214 -5.53 10.08 11.80
C VAL A 214 -5.54 9.81 13.32
N SER A 215 -5.62 8.53 13.73
CA SER A 215 -5.59 8.16 15.17
C SER A 215 -4.33 8.65 15.89
N LYS A 216 -3.22 8.79 15.17
CA LYS A 216 -1.91 9.18 15.72
C LYS A 216 -1.56 10.65 15.44
N MET A 217 -2.54 11.45 15.00
CA MET A 217 -2.40 12.89 14.84
C MET A 217 -1.94 13.52 16.17
N PRO A 218 -0.77 14.19 16.21
CA PRO A 218 -0.32 14.87 17.41
C PRO A 218 -1.08 16.18 17.58
N LEU A 219 -1.35 16.57 18.83
CA LEU A 219 -2.02 17.82 19.19
C LEU A 219 -1.29 19.04 18.61
N SER A 220 0.05 19.01 18.58
CA SER A 220 0.87 20.09 18.00
C SER A 220 0.65 20.31 16.50
N ALA A 221 0.23 19.29 15.73
CA ALA A 221 -0.11 19.44 14.31
C ALA A 221 -1.55 19.95 14.07
N TYR A 222 -2.35 20.08 15.14
CA TYR A 222 -3.64 20.76 15.13
C TYR A 222 -3.52 22.20 15.64
N LEU A 223 -2.63 22.44 16.61
CA LEU A 223 -2.34 23.78 17.16
C LEU A 223 -1.40 24.62 16.28
N SER A 224 -0.59 23.99 15.42
CA SER A 224 0.26 24.71 14.47
C SER A 224 -0.59 25.51 13.47
N GLN A 225 -0.28 26.81 13.32
CA GLN A 225 -0.75 27.61 12.20
C GLN A 225 -0.34 26.97 10.87
N ASN A 226 -1.19 27.04 9.86
CA ASN A 226 -0.92 26.46 8.55
C ASN A 226 -0.04 27.42 7.73
N PRO A 227 1.16 27.03 7.27
CA PRO A 227 1.98 27.84 6.36
C PRO A 227 1.47 27.68 4.91
N SER A 228 0.17 27.81 4.70
CA SER A 228 -0.53 27.46 3.44
C SER A 228 -1.89 28.15 3.31
N ASP A 229 -1.98 29.41 3.73
CA ASP A 229 -2.87 30.33 3.01
C ASP A 229 -2.40 30.36 1.54
N PRO A 230 -3.31 30.35 0.54
CA PRO A 230 -2.88 30.36 -0.85
C PRO A 230 -2.21 31.69 -1.19
N GLN A 231 -1.06 31.64 -1.87
CA GLN A 231 -0.50 32.84 -2.52
C GLN A 231 -1.56 33.44 -3.45
N GLU A 232 -1.66 34.77 -3.49
CA GLU A 232 -2.74 35.46 -4.21
C GLU A 232 -2.77 35.08 -5.70
N ASP A 233 -1.61 34.91 -6.33
CA ASP A 233 -1.45 34.40 -7.70
C ASP A 233 -2.18 33.06 -7.94
N VAL A 234 -2.16 32.16 -6.95
CA VAL A 234 -2.81 30.85 -7.03
C VAL A 234 -4.33 30.99 -6.86
N ASN A 235 -4.80 31.94 -6.04
CA ASN A 235 -6.23 32.23 -5.94
C ASN A 235 -6.82 32.74 -7.26
N ILE A 236 -6.06 33.47 -8.09
CA ILE A 236 -6.53 33.97 -9.39
C ILE A 236 -6.90 32.81 -10.33
N ALA A 237 -6.14 31.71 -10.30
CA ALA A 237 -6.35 30.54 -11.15
C ALA A 237 -7.48 29.59 -10.68
N LEU A 238 -8.09 29.83 -9.52
CA LEU A 238 -9.18 29.00 -8.98
C LEU A 238 -10.57 29.55 -9.37
N SER A 239 -11.52 28.64 -9.60
CA SER A 239 -12.93 29.01 -9.74
C SER A 239 -13.53 29.55 -8.44
N GLU A 240 -14.65 30.28 -8.53
CA GLU A 240 -15.38 30.78 -7.36
C GLU A 240 -15.89 29.67 -6.42
N LEU A 241 -16.11 28.46 -6.95
CA LEU A 241 -16.45 27.31 -6.12
C LEU A 241 -15.21 26.82 -5.35
N GLU A 242 -14.06 26.66 -6.01
CA GLU A 242 -12.81 26.25 -5.36
C GLU A 242 -12.34 27.26 -4.32
N LYS A 243 -12.40 28.57 -4.61
CA LYS A 243 -12.13 29.64 -3.62
C LYS A 243 -13.00 29.50 -2.37
N LYS A 244 -14.30 29.19 -2.53
CA LYS A 244 -15.22 28.94 -1.41
C LYS A 244 -14.86 27.66 -0.65
N LEU A 245 -14.52 26.58 -1.34
CA LEU A 245 -14.11 25.30 -0.73
C LEU A 245 -12.79 25.43 0.04
N CYS A 246 -11.80 26.17 -0.49
CA CYS A 246 -10.54 26.48 0.19
C CYS A 246 -10.73 27.30 1.48
N LYS A 247 -11.73 28.21 1.51
CA LYS A 247 -12.10 28.96 2.72
C LYS A 247 -12.96 28.12 3.70
N TYR A 248 -13.73 27.15 3.21
CA TYR A 248 -14.61 26.31 4.02
C TYR A 248 -13.88 25.16 4.74
N PHE A 249 -12.87 24.54 4.11
CA PHE A 249 -12.16 23.39 4.67
C PHE A 249 -10.83 23.79 5.32
N ARG A 250 -10.74 23.65 6.65
CA ARG A 250 -9.44 23.76 7.34
C ARG A 250 -8.59 22.53 7.00
N ARG A 251 -7.61 22.72 6.11
CA ARG A 251 -6.50 21.77 5.91
C ARG A 251 -5.59 21.76 7.14
N ILE A 252 -5.04 20.60 7.49
CA ILE A 252 -3.91 20.42 8.43
C ILE A 252 -2.96 19.37 7.86
N GLU A 253 -1.68 19.36 8.28
CA GLU A 253 -0.67 18.43 7.78
C GLU A 253 -0.09 17.52 8.86
N ILE A 254 -0.33 16.21 8.73
CA ILE A 254 0.22 15.19 9.65
C ILE A 254 1.41 14.45 9.04
N ARG A 255 2.24 13.84 9.89
CA ARG A 255 3.45 13.11 9.47
C ARG A 255 3.10 11.66 9.09
N GLY A 256 3.12 11.37 7.79
CA GLY A 256 2.89 10.04 7.24
C GLY A 256 4.11 9.11 7.31
N LYS A 257 3.94 7.91 6.75
CA LYS A 257 5.02 6.92 6.62
C LYS A 257 6.20 7.50 5.83
N ARG A 258 7.43 7.14 6.25
CA ARG A 258 8.70 7.65 5.69
C ARG A 258 8.84 9.18 5.74
N GLY A 259 8.08 9.87 6.59
CA GLY A 259 8.19 11.32 6.78
C GLY A 259 7.49 12.17 5.71
N ARG A 260 6.72 11.59 4.78
CA ARG A 260 5.86 12.36 3.87
C ARG A 260 4.87 13.21 4.67
N LYS A 261 4.62 14.46 4.26
CA LYS A 261 3.45 15.24 4.68
C LYS A 261 2.17 14.55 4.19
N VAL A 262 1.10 14.65 4.96
CA VAL A 262 -0.20 14.00 4.72
C VAL A 262 -1.28 15.02 5.04
N PRO A 263 -1.90 15.68 4.04
CA PRO A 263 -3.00 16.61 4.30
C PRO A 263 -4.25 15.88 4.81
N VAL A 264 -4.94 16.52 5.74
CA VAL A 264 -6.27 16.16 6.24
C VAL A 264 -7.13 17.42 6.19
N LEU A 265 -8.32 17.32 5.63
CA LEU A 265 -9.33 18.39 5.56
C LEU A 265 -10.34 18.19 6.68
N LEU A 266 -10.79 19.30 7.28
CA LEU A 266 -11.80 19.34 8.33
C LEU A 266 -12.95 20.23 7.88
N THR A 267 -14.20 19.77 8.07
CA THR A 267 -15.37 20.64 7.98
C THR A 267 -15.41 21.60 9.19
N PRO A 268 -16.14 22.72 9.12
CA PRO A 268 -16.36 23.59 10.29
C PRO A 268 -16.93 22.84 11.50
N ALA A 269 -17.83 21.88 11.29
CA ALA A 269 -18.38 21.03 12.36
C ALA A 269 -17.33 20.11 13.00
N MET A 270 -16.45 19.49 12.20
CA MET A 270 -15.31 18.72 12.72
C MET A 270 -14.33 19.62 13.47
N GLN A 271 -14.11 20.85 12.98
CA GLN A 271 -13.24 21.82 13.65
C GLN A 271 -13.81 22.23 15.01
N GLN A 272 -15.08 22.64 15.10
CA GLN A 272 -15.74 23.01 16.36
C GLN A 272 -15.63 21.89 17.41
N ALA A 273 -15.89 20.64 17.01
CA ALA A 273 -15.73 19.48 17.88
C ALA A 273 -14.27 19.25 18.33
N LEU A 274 -13.29 19.49 17.45
CA LEU A 274 -11.87 19.40 17.80
C LEU A 274 -11.41 20.53 18.72
N ASP A 275 -11.84 21.77 18.48
CA ASP A 275 -11.54 22.92 19.32
C ASP A 275 -12.14 22.72 20.74
N LEU A 276 -13.38 22.22 20.86
CA LEU A 276 -14.00 21.82 22.13
C LEU A 276 -13.22 20.69 22.84
N LEU A 277 -12.83 19.64 22.10
CA LEU A 277 -12.02 18.52 22.63
C LEU A 277 -10.64 18.97 23.12
N VAL A 278 -10.06 20.00 22.50
CA VAL A 278 -8.78 20.59 22.91
C VAL A 278 -8.94 21.45 24.17
N GLY A 279 -9.95 22.31 24.23
CA GLY A 279 -10.22 23.17 25.39
C GLY A 279 -10.54 22.37 26.66
N THR A 280 -11.48 21.42 26.57
CA THR A 280 -11.94 20.60 27.71
C THR A 280 -10.98 19.47 28.12
N ARG A 281 -9.87 19.30 27.39
CA ARG A 281 -8.95 18.14 27.47
C ARG A 281 -8.48 17.79 28.88
N GLN A 282 -8.01 18.78 29.64
CA GLN A 282 -7.42 18.56 30.96
C GLN A 282 -8.50 18.26 32.01
N GLU A 283 -9.61 18.98 31.95
CA GLU A 283 -10.79 18.82 32.82
C GLU A 283 -11.40 17.41 32.64
N CYS A 284 -11.46 16.93 31.40
CA CYS A 284 -11.91 15.57 31.06
C CYS A 284 -10.86 14.47 31.33
N GLY A 285 -9.84 14.74 32.15
CA GLY A 285 -8.91 13.74 32.67
C GLY A 285 -7.88 13.20 31.67
N VAL A 286 -7.55 13.92 30.59
CA VAL A 286 -6.48 13.51 29.66
C VAL A 286 -5.11 14.01 30.14
N PRO A 287 -4.11 13.12 30.33
CA PRO A 287 -2.78 13.53 30.80
C PRO A 287 -2.09 14.55 29.88
N LYS A 288 -1.35 15.50 30.46
CA LYS A 288 -0.63 16.58 29.73
C LYS A 288 0.46 16.01 28.81
N GLU A 289 1.01 14.86 29.18
CA GLU A 289 2.07 14.13 28.48
C GLU A 289 1.52 13.33 27.28
N ASN A 290 0.20 13.16 27.18
CA ASN A 290 -0.40 12.50 26.03
C ASN A 290 -0.38 13.45 24.82
N ILE A 291 0.53 13.18 23.88
CA ILE A 291 0.74 14.01 22.68
C ILE A 291 -0.37 13.92 21.62
N TYR A 292 -1.32 12.97 21.72
CA TYR A 292 -2.28 12.70 20.64
C TYR A 292 -3.52 13.59 20.72
N LEU A 293 -4.01 14.11 19.59
CA LEU A 293 -5.27 14.86 19.54
C LEU A 293 -6.42 13.98 20.04
N PHE A 294 -6.64 12.84 19.37
CA PHE A 294 -7.59 11.79 19.76
C PHE A 294 -7.03 10.88 20.87
N ALA A 295 -6.60 11.48 21.97
CA ALA A 295 -6.15 10.82 23.19
C ALA A 295 -7.25 9.98 23.87
N ARG A 296 -6.91 9.33 24.98
CA ARG A 296 -7.84 8.68 25.90
C ARG A 296 -7.66 9.30 27.29
N PRO A 297 -8.74 9.59 28.04
CA PRO A 297 -8.64 9.92 29.45
C PRO A 297 -7.87 8.84 30.24
N SER A 298 -7.15 9.28 31.28
CA SER A 298 -6.35 8.46 32.19
C SER A 298 -5.32 7.53 31.51
N ALA A 299 -4.89 7.81 30.27
CA ALA A 299 -3.91 6.98 29.57
C ALA A 299 -3.07 7.75 28.53
N PHE A 300 -1.80 7.35 28.37
CA PHE A 300 -0.86 7.91 27.39
C PHE A 300 -1.03 7.33 25.96
N THR A 301 -2.27 7.02 25.56
CA THR A 301 -2.57 6.38 24.26
C THR A 301 -3.70 7.09 23.52
N CYS A 302 -3.79 6.86 22.21
CA CYS A 302 -4.88 7.36 21.37
C CYS A 302 -6.02 6.34 21.22
N TYR A 303 -7.20 6.80 20.82
CA TYR A 303 -8.24 5.90 20.30
C TYR A 303 -7.79 5.23 19.00
N ARG A 304 -8.29 4.01 18.76
CA ARG A 304 -8.02 3.25 17.53
C ARG A 304 -9.15 3.47 16.54
N GLY A 305 -8.94 4.32 15.53
CA GLY A 305 -9.94 4.60 14.51
C GLY A 305 -10.42 3.38 13.71
N SER A 306 -9.68 2.26 13.71
CA SER A 306 -10.15 0.98 13.16
C SER A 306 -11.32 0.38 13.95
N ASP A 307 -11.40 0.69 15.23
CA ASP A 307 -12.33 0.10 16.18
C ASP A 307 -13.49 1.08 16.45
N CYS A 308 -13.24 2.40 16.39
CA CYS A 308 -14.28 3.43 16.29
C CYS A 308 -15.13 3.24 15.02
N LEU A 309 -14.50 3.07 13.83
CA LEU A 309 -15.22 2.74 12.60
C LEU A 309 -16.07 1.47 12.74
N ARG A 310 -15.53 0.39 13.32
CA ARG A 310 -16.27 -0.88 13.48
C ARG A 310 -17.46 -0.72 14.43
N TYR A 311 -17.33 0.10 15.46
CA TYR A 311 -18.42 0.41 16.39
C TYR A 311 -19.54 1.18 15.69
N PHE A 312 -19.24 2.35 15.11
CA PHE A 312 -20.27 3.18 14.48
C PHE A 312 -20.86 2.55 13.21
N ALA A 313 -20.09 1.77 12.45
CA ALA A 313 -20.61 0.99 11.32
C ALA A 313 -21.72 0.02 11.73
N LYS A 314 -21.66 -0.56 12.94
CA LYS A 314 -22.72 -1.44 13.47
C LYS A 314 -23.87 -0.64 14.10
N ALA A 315 -23.58 0.51 14.68
CA ALA A 315 -24.58 1.36 15.32
C ALA A 315 -25.44 2.17 14.32
N CYS A 316 -24.94 2.49 13.12
CA CYS A 316 -25.65 3.35 12.17
C CYS A 316 -26.77 2.68 11.35
N GLY A 317 -27.00 1.37 11.49
CA GLY A 317 -28.04 0.66 10.71
C GLY A 317 -27.70 0.42 9.23
N ALA A 318 -26.43 0.53 8.83
CA ALA A 318 -25.97 0.15 7.50
C ALA A 318 -26.24 -1.34 7.19
N LYS A 319 -26.60 -1.67 5.95
CA LYS A 319 -26.91 -3.06 5.54
C LYS A 319 -25.70 -3.99 5.68
N ASN A 320 -24.52 -3.52 5.28
CA ASN A 320 -23.27 -4.27 5.31
C ASN A 320 -22.24 -3.59 6.23
N PRO A 321 -22.38 -3.66 7.56
CA PRO A 321 -21.50 -2.94 8.50
C PRO A 321 -20.03 -3.37 8.37
N GLU A 322 -19.77 -4.66 8.11
CA GLU A 322 -18.41 -5.19 7.85
C GLU A 322 -17.83 -4.74 6.48
N SER A 323 -18.56 -3.96 5.69
CA SER A 323 -18.02 -3.22 4.54
C SER A 323 -17.33 -1.91 4.94
N LEU A 324 -17.76 -1.25 6.02
CA LEU A 324 -17.40 0.13 6.39
C LEU A 324 -16.04 0.25 7.11
N THR A 325 -15.01 -0.42 6.59
CA THR A 325 -13.65 -0.38 7.14
C THR A 325 -12.75 0.60 6.39
N SER A 326 -11.79 1.25 7.07
CA SER A 326 -10.85 2.22 6.44
C SER A 326 -10.09 1.67 5.23
N THR A 327 -9.95 0.35 5.07
CA THR A 327 -9.36 -0.26 3.86
C THR A 327 -10.36 -0.46 2.73
N LYS A 328 -11.59 -0.89 3.03
CA LYS A 328 -12.67 -1.00 2.03
C LYS A 328 -13.16 0.37 1.56
N LEU A 329 -13.25 1.36 2.46
CA LEU A 329 -13.56 2.77 2.13
C LEU A 329 -12.53 3.39 1.18
N ARG A 330 -11.24 3.05 1.30
CA ARG A 330 -10.20 3.46 0.32
C ARG A 330 -10.28 2.72 -1.00
N LYS A 331 -10.66 1.44 -1.00
CA LYS A 331 -10.96 0.71 -2.24
C LYS A 331 -12.12 1.38 -2.98
N GLN A 332 -13.19 1.74 -2.26
CA GLN A 332 -14.35 2.44 -2.81
C GLN A 332 -13.95 3.72 -3.57
N THR A 333 -13.14 4.59 -2.96
CA THR A 333 -12.70 5.84 -3.60
C THR A 333 -11.90 5.58 -4.87
N GLY A 334 -10.98 4.60 -4.86
CA GLY A 334 -10.23 4.23 -6.04
C GLY A 334 -11.11 3.65 -7.16
N THR A 335 -12.08 2.80 -6.82
CA THR A 335 -13.05 2.27 -7.79
C THR A 335 -13.95 3.37 -8.35
N LEU A 336 -14.45 4.29 -7.51
CA LEU A 336 -15.28 5.42 -7.94
C LEU A 336 -14.51 6.36 -8.88
N SER A 337 -13.22 6.61 -8.65
CA SER A 337 -12.41 7.44 -9.56
C SER A 337 -12.24 6.85 -10.98
N GLN A 338 -12.50 5.55 -11.16
CA GLN A 338 -12.56 4.93 -12.48
C GLN A 338 -13.95 5.02 -13.10
N VAL A 339 -15.02 4.93 -12.31
CA VAL A 339 -16.40 5.21 -12.79
C VAL A 339 -16.52 6.68 -13.25
N LEU A 340 -15.83 7.59 -12.57
CA LEU A 340 -15.77 9.01 -12.89
C LEU A 340 -14.74 9.35 -14.00
N ASN A 341 -14.10 8.36 -14.63
CA ASN A 341 -13.11 8.51 -15.71
C ASN A 341 -12.02 9.59 -15.45
N LEU A 342 -11.56 9.74 -14.20
CA LEU A 342 -10.61 10.80 -13.84
C LEU A 342 -9.30 10.71 -14.67
N THR A 343 -8.80 11.88 -15.10
CA THR A 343 -7.55 12.00 -15.86
C THR A 343 -6.34 11.49 -15.07
N ASN A 344 -5.25 11.19 -15.76
CA ASN A 344 -3.99 10.77 -15.11
C ASN A 344 -3.54 11.78 -14.02
N THR A 345 -3.69 13.08 -14.30
CA THR A 345 -3.38 14.20 -13.39
C THR A 345 -4.26 14.23 -12.14
N GLU A 346 -5.57 14.04 -12.29
CA GLU A 346 -6.50 13.97 -11.16
C GLU A 346 -6.29 12.68 -10.34
N LEU A 347 -5.96 11.57 -11.00
CA LEU A 347 -5.61 10.31 -10.35
C LEU A 347 -4.30 10.40 -9.56
N ASP A 348 -3.30 11.15 -10.01
CA ASP A 348 -2.08 11.42 -9.25
C ASP A 348 -2.38 12.31 -8.03
N LEU A 349 -3.16 13.39 -8.20
CA LEU A 349 -3.62 14.26 -7.12
C LEU A 349 -4.40 13.47 -6.05
N LEU A 350 -5.33 12.61 -6.47
CA LEU A 350 -6.09 11.72 -5.60
C LEU A 350 -5.21 10.65 -4.96
N ALA A 351 -4.21 10.10 -5.65
CA ALA A 351 -3.31 9.09 -5.09
C ALA A 351 -2.45 9.67 -3.95
N ASP A 352 -1.90 10.88 -4.10
CA ASP A 352 -1.17 11.55 -3.01
C ASP A 352 -2.13 12.08 -1.92
N PHE A 353 -3.34 12.55 -2.26
CA PHE A 353 -4.37 12.85 -1.26
C PHE A 353 -4.87 11.60 -0.50
N LEU A 354 -4.78 10.39 -1.06
CA LEU A 354 -4.98 9.14 -0.30
C LEU A 354 -3.67 8.62 0.31
N GLY A 355 -2.52 9.19 -0.06
CA GLY A 355 -1.19 8.86 0.45
C GLY A 355 -0.66 7.51 -0.01
N HIS A 356 -1.04 7.07 -1.22
CA HIS A 356 -0.61 5.84 -1.89
C HIS A 356 0.31 6.16 -3.08
N ASP A 357 0.94 5.13 -3.65
CA ASP A 357 1.68 5.24 -4.92
C ASP A 357 0.68 4.99 -6.07
N ILE A 358 0.69 5.79 -7.15
CA ILE A 358 -0.29 5.61 -8.25
C ILE A 358 -0.22 4.22 -8.90
N ARG A 359 0.91 3.49 -8.81
CA ARG A 359 0.96 2.09 -9.27
C ARG A 359 0.11 1.17 -8.39
N VAL A 360 0.04 1.43 -7.09
CA VAL A 360 -0.91 0.74 -6.19
C VAL A 360 -2.34 1.14 -6.55
N HIS A 361 -2.58 2.38 -6.94
CA HIS A 361 -3.89 2.82 -7.42
C HIS A 361 -4.34 2.06 -8.68
N ARG A 362 -3.49 2.03 -9.72
CA ARG A 362 -3.76 1.35 -11.00
C ARG A 362 -3.82 -0.19 -10.90
N GLN A 363 -3.12 -0.80 -9.93
CA GLN A 363 -3.10 -2.26 -9.74
C GLN A 363 -4.19 -2.81 -8.79
N PHE A 364 -4.65 -2.04 -7.80
CA PHE A 364 -5.53 -2.58 -6.74
C PHE A 364 -6.94 -1.98 -6.70
N TYR A 365 -7.22 -0.95 -7.50
CA TYR A 365 -8.54 -0.29 -7.54
C TYR A 365 -9.22 -0.34 -8.91
N ARG A 366 -8.80 -1.27 -9.80
CA ARG A 366 -9.66 -1.71 -10.90
C ARG A 366 -11.07 -1.99 -10.37
N LEU A 367 -12.11 -1.66 -11.15
CA LEU A 367 -13.46 -2.21 -10.93
C LEU A 367 -13.38 -3.75 -10.79
N PRO A 368 -14.41 -4.40 -10.21
CA PRO A 368 -14.59 -5.84 -10.43
C PRO A 368 -14.51 -6.09 -11.94
N GLU A 369 -13.45 -6.77 -12.39
CA GLU A 369 -12.88 -6.53 -13.72
C GLU A 369 -13.93 -6.75 -14.81
N GLY A 370 -14.55 -7.93 -14.80
CA GLY A 370 -16.00 -8.06 -14.56
C GLY A 370 -16.88 -7.03 -15.26
N THR A 371 -17.45 -6.06 -14.55
CA THR A 371 -18.49 -5.17 -15.08
C THR A 371 -18.01 -4.21 -16.16
N LEU A 372 -16.81 -3.63 -16.01
CA LEU A 372 -16.27 -2.68 -17.00
C LEU A 372 -15.58 -3.39 -18.16
N GLN A 373 -14.95 -4.54 -17.90
CA GLN A 373 -14.48 -5.43 -18.95
C GLN A 373 -15.67 -5.98 -19.75
N LEU A 374 -16.75 -6.41 -19.11
CA LEU A 374 -17.98 -6.81 -19.80
C LEU A 374 -18.50 -5.65 -20.65
N ALA A 375 -18.83 -4.50 -20.05
CA ALA A 375 -19.45 -3.38 -20.78
C ALA A 375 -18.58 -2.72 -21.88
N LYS A 376 -17.23 -2.79 -21.79
CA LYS A 376 -16.33 -2.23 -22.82
C LYS A 376 -15.73 -3.26 -23.78
N ILE A 377 -15.60 -4.53 -23.39
CA ILE A 377 -15.10 -5.60 -24.27
C ILE A 377 -16.25 -6.37 -24.92
N SER A 378 -17.46 -6.43 -24.37
CA SER A 378 -18.63 -6.96 -25.10
C SER A 378 -18.86 -6.14 -26.37
N LYS A 379 -18.85 -4.81 -26.28
CA LYS A 379 -18.87 -3.89 -27.43
C LYS A 379 -17.87 -4.29 -28.52
N LEU A 380 -16.62 -4.59 -28.16
CA LEU A 380 -15.57 -4.97 -29.10
C LEU A 380 -15.76 -6.39 -29.67
N LEU A 381 -16.21 -7.33 -28.85
CA LEU A 381 -16.50 -8.71 -29.27
C LEU A 381 -17.74 -8.78 -30.18
N MET A 382 -18.77 -7.99 -29.89
CA MET A 382 -19.96 -7.83 -30.73
C MET A 382 -19.62 -7.12 -32.05
N ALA A 383 -18.75 -6.09 -32.04
CA ALA A 383 -18.25 -5.48 -33.27
C ALA A 383 -17.47 -6.47 -34.16
N LEU A 384 -16.77 -7.43 -33.54
CA LEU A 384 -16.10 -8.54 -34.24
C LEU A 384 -17.11 -9.57 -34.78
N GLU A 385 -18.08 -9.98 -33.95
CA GLU A 385 -19.10 -10.98 -34.29
C GLU A 385 -20.10 -10.50 -35.35
N GLN A 386 -20.46 -9.22 -35.34
CA GLN A 386 -21.28 -8.57 -36.38
C GLN A 386 -20.45 -8.18 -37.62
N GLY A 387 -19.12 -8.35 -37.62
CA GLY A 387 -18.23 -7.95 -38.72
C GLY A 387 -17.98 -6.44 -38.85
N ARG A 388 -18.58 -5.62 -37.98
CA ARG A 388 -18.63 -4.14 -38.03
C ARG A 388 -17.35 -3.43 -37.58
N LEU A 389 -16.26 -4.16 -37.29
CA LEU A 389 -14.99 -3.59 -36.78
C LEU A 389 -14.45 -2.39 -37.58
N ALA A 390 -14.65 -2.35 -38.89
CA ALA A 390 -14.23 -1.24 -39.75
C ALA A 390 -14.94 0.08 -39.40
N GLU A 391 -16.21 0.05 -38.98
CA GLU A 391 -16.98 1.24 -38.55
C GLU A 391 -16.36 1.92 -37.32
N PHE A 392 -15.53 1.22 -36.57
CA PHE A 392 -14.94 1.66 -35.31
C PHE A 392 -13.42 1.89 -35.39
N GLN A 393 -12.82 1.82 -36.58
CA GLN A 393 -11.40 2.11 -36.77
C GLN A 393 -11.05 3.54 -36.33
N GLY A 394 -10.06 3.67 -35.44
CA GLY A 394 -9.62 4.95 -34.88
C GLY A 394 -10.48 5.52 -33.75
N LYS A 395 -11.63 4.92 -33.44
CA LYS A 395 -12.49 5.30 -32.30
C LYS A 395 -12.01 4.65 -30.99
N THR A 396 -12.46 5.16 -29.84
CA THR A 396 -12.20 4.55 -28.52
C THR A 396 -13.29 3.55 -28.15
N LEU A 397 -13.03 2.70 -27.14
CA LEU A 397 -14.02 1.72 -26.64
C LEU A 397 -15.29 2.35 -26.02
N ASP A 398 -15.25 3.63 -25.69
CA ASP A 398 -16.42 4.35 -25.20
C ASP A 398 -17.32 4.82 -26.35
N ASP A 399 -16.73 5.15 -27.52
CA ASP A 399 -17.43 5.58 -28.74
C ASP A 399 -18.06 4.42 -29.54
N ILE A 400 -17.72 3.17 -29.22
CA ILE A 400 -18.40 2.00 -29.79
C ILE A 400 -19.79 1.90 -29.16
N SER A 401 -20.85 2.06 -29.94
CA SER A 401 -22.22 1.81 -29.50
C SER A 401 -22.81 0.70 -30.38
N ILE A 402 -23.15 -0.42 -29.74
CA ILE A 402 -23.83 -1.57 -30.36
C ILE A 402 -24.82 -2.06 -29.31
N ASP A 403 -26.08 -2.21 -29.70
CA ASP A 403 -27.12 -2.72 -28.81
C ASP A 403 -27.13 -4.28 -28.85
N PRO A 404 -27.25 -4.97 -27.70
CA PRO A 404 -27.47 -6.42 -27.67
C PRO A 404 -28.71 -6.90 -28.44
N GLU A 405 -29.70 -6.04 -28.69
CA GLU A 405 -30.92 -6.36 -29.43
C GLU A 405 -30.88 -5.90 -30.92
N GLU A 406 -29.77 -5.32 -31.40
CA GLU A 406 -29.50 -5.15 -32.85
C GLU A 406 -29.19 -6.51 -33.50
N GLY A 407 -30.25 -7.22 -33.89
CA GLY A 407 -30.16 -8.51 -34.59
C GLY A 407 -29.42 -8.41 -35.94
N GLN A 408 -28.73 -9.49 -36.32
CA GLN A 408 -27.96 -9.55 -37.57
C GLN A 408 -28.84 -9.32 -38.80
N VAL A 409 -28.69 -8.15 -39.44
CA VAL A 409 -29.28 -7.89 -40.76
C VAL A 409 -28.46 -8.64 -41.82
N THR A 410 -28.91 -9.82 -42.20
CA THR A 410 -28.27 -10.65 -43.24
C THR A 410 -28.49 -10.03 -44.62
N SER A 411 -27.60 -9.13 -45.03
CA SER A 411 -27.60 -8.49 -46.35
C SER A 411 -27.22 -9.47 -47.47
N THR A 412 -28.15 -10.34 -47.85
CA THR A 412 -28.02 -11.25 -48.99
C THR A 412 -28.26 -10.51 -50.31
N GLN A 413 -27.19 -10.14 -51.03
CA GLN A 413 -27.26 -9.96 -52.48
C GLN A 413 -25.88 -9.99 -53.17
N MET A 414 -25.86 -10.54 -54.39
CA MET A 414 -24.76 -10.52 -55.36
C MET A 414 -24.92 -9.22 -56.21
N GLU A 415 -23.98 -8.73 -57.02
CA GLU A 415 -23.26 -9.37 -58.13
C GLU A 415 -21.96 -8.63 -58.54
N ASN A 416 -21.24 -9.20 -59.52
CA ASN A 416 -20.05 -8.62 -60.15
C ASN A 416 -20.41 -7.63 -61.27
N GLN A 417 -19.52 -6.67 -61.57
CA GLN A 417 -18.72 -6.72 -62.80
C GLN A 417 -17.61 -5.66 -62.91
N THR A 418 -16.67 -5.91 -63.81
CA THR A 418 -15.38 -5.20 -63.96
C THR A 418 -15.36 -4.34 -65.22
N THR A 419 -14.85 -3.12 -65.15
CA THR A 419 -14.24 -2.44 -66.31
C THR A 419 -12.98 -1.69 -65.89
N MET A 420 -12.06 -1.47 -66.84
CA MET A 420 -10.71 -0.95 -66.59
C MET A 420 -10.53 0.45 -67.17
N ARG A 421 -9.66 1.29 -66.57
CA ARG A 421 -8.73 2.07 -67.38
C ARG A 421 -7.45 2.52 -66.66
N ASP A 422 -6.46 2.74 -67.51
CA ASP A 422 -5.04 3.04 -67.30
C ASP A 422 -4.77 4.56 -67.24
N GLY A 423 -3.56 4.99 -66.85
CA GLY A 423 -3.11 6.40 -66.92
C GLY A 423 -1.99 6.74 -65.91
N SER A 424 -0.84 7.24 -66.41
CA SER A 424 0.37 7.50 -65.62
C SER A 424 0.94 8.94 -65.77
N ASN A 425 1.49 9.48 -64.67
CA ASN A 425 2.33 10.69 -64.55
C ASN A 425 1.65 12.03 -65.01
N THR A 426 2.14 13.24 -64.71
CA THR A 426 3.48 13.79 -64.34
C THR A 426 3.41 14.96 -63.32
N ASP A 427 4.52 15.21 -62.59
CA ASP A 427 5.21 16.48 -62.21
C ASP A 427 4.41 17.76 -61.78
N GLU A 428 4.84 18.66 -60.87
CA GLU A 428 5.87 18.74 -59.79
C GLU A 428 5.19 19.56 -58.61
N ALA A 429 5.71 20.45 -57.75
CA ALA A 429 7.06 21.00 -57.54
C ALA A 429 7.39 21.46 -56.10
N SER A 430 8.69 21.43 -55.74
CA SER A 430 9.40 22.39 -54.83
C SER A 430 8.91 22.64 -53.37
N GLN A 431 9.71 23.05 -52.37
CA GLN A 431 11.18 23.13 -52.21
C GLN A 431 11.59 23.18 -50.70
N GLN A 432 12.74 22.58 -50.39
CA GLN A 432 13.82 23.01 -49.45
C GLN A 432 13.54 23.73 -48.10
N GLY A 433 14.24 23.27 -47.06
CA GLY A 433 14.88 24.12 -46.01
C GLY A 433 16.41 23.97 -46.12
N PRO A 434 17.22 23.98 -45.05
CA PRO A 434 17.11 24.61 -43.71
C PRO A 434 18.38 25.45 -43.35
N MET A 435 18.51 26.07 -42.15
CA MET A 435 19.81 26.26 -41.44
C MET A 435 19.71 26.83 -39.99
N THR A 436 20.85 26.92 -39.29
CA THR A 436 21.11 27.34 -37.88
C THR A 436 22.38 28.26 -37.87
N PRO A 437 23.03 28.76 -36.77
CA PRO A 437 22.94 28.45 -35.32
C PRO A 437 22.93 29.69 -34.32
N PRO A 438 23.88 29.98 -33.37
CA PRO A 438 23.54 30.36 -31.97
C PRO A 438 24.36 31.59 -31.43
N PRO A 439 24.90 31.69 -30.18
CA PRO A 439 24.50 31.29 -28.80
C PRO A 439 24.53 32.49 -27.77
N ALA A 440 24.34 32.27 -26.44
CA ALA A 440 25.29 32.63 -25.35
C ALA A 440 24.71 32.72 -23.90
N ALA A 441 25.65 32.63 -22.92
CA ALA A 441 25.64 33.15 -21.53
C ALA A 441 24.83 32.47 -20.38
N GLN A 442 25.55 32.31 -19.25
CA GLN A 442 25.06 32.11 -17.87
C GLN A 442 25.94 32.93 -16.92
N PRO A 443 25.45 33.33 -15.74
CA PRO A 443 26.30 33.53 -14.55
C PRO A 443 26.14 32.40 -13.51
N GLN A 444 27.20 32.09 -12.78
CA GLN A 444 27.20 31.17 -11.65
C GLN A 444 27.19 31.93 -10.31
N THR A 445 26.66 31.31 -9.24
CA THR A 445 27.12 31.58 -7.87
C THR A 445 27.26 30.26 -7.09
N GLN A 446 28.24 30.19 -6.19
CA GLN A 446 28.60 28.96 -5.47
C GLN A 446 28.34 29.07 -3.97
N ARG A 447 27.75 28.03 -3.36
CA ARG A 447 27.93 27.73 -1.92
C ARG A 447 28.13 26.23 -1.72
N ARG A 448 29.22 25.85 -1.04
CA ARG A 448 29.56 24.46 -0.70
C ARG A 448 28.95 24.07 0.66
N GLN A 449 28.24 22.94 0.71
CA GLN A 449 28.11 22.13 1.94
C GLN A 449 28.23 20.63 1.60
N LYS A 450 28.81 19.86 2.52
CA LYS A 450 29.12 18.44 2.31
C LYS A 450 27.90 17.55 2.60
N GLY A 451 27.34 16.94 1.56
CA GLY A 451 26.35 15.86 1.67
C GLY A 451 26.55 14.82 0.56
N ARG A 452 26.15 13.57 0.80
CA ARG A 452 26.17 12.52 -0.24
C ARG A 452 25.24 12.96 -1.39
N GLN A 453 25.80 13.25 -2.56
CA GLN A 453 25.00 13.79 -3.66
C GLN A 453 23.91 12.81 -4.11
N PRO A 454 22.68 13.29 -4.40
CA PRO A 454 21.73 12.52 -5.17
C PRO A 454 22.29 12.30 -6.58
N PHE A 455 22.25 11.06 -7.06
CA PHE A 455 22.82 10.70 -8.36
C PHE A 455 22.03 11.39 -9.49
N LYS A 456 22.55 12.51 -10.01
CA LYS A 456 21.95 13.22 -11.16
C LYS A 456 21.80 12.22 -12.32
N LYS A 457 20.61 12.13 -12.91
CA LYS A 457 20.37 11.32 -14.11
C LYS A 457 21.10 11.97 -15.30
N LYS A 458 22.39 11.63 -15.51
CA LYS A 458 23.04 11.88 -16.80
C LYS A 458 22.22 11.19 -17.90
N LEU A 459 21.72 11.98 -18.85
CA LEU A 459 21.21 11.47 -20.12
C LEU A 459 22.26 10.56 -20.77
N TRP A 460 21.84 9.65 -21.63
CA TRP A 460 22.74 8.80 -22.39
C TRP A 460 23.11 9.51 -23.70
N GLU A 461 24.41 9.64 -23.95
CA GLU A 461 24.95 10.23 -25.17
C GLU A 461 24.91 9.19 -26.31
N LYS A 462 24.84 9.63 -27.58
CA LYS A 462 24.68 8.72 -28.73
C LYS A 462 25.77 7.63 -28.79
N MET A 463 27.01 8.01 -28.48
CA MET A 463 28.16 7.10 -28.44
C MET A 463 28.06 6.07 -27.30
N GLU A 464 27.57 6.46 -26.11
CA GLU A 464 27.34 5.53 -25.00
C GLU A 464 26.21 4.54 -25.30
N ILE A 465 25.17 4.99 -26.03
CA ILE A 465 24.07 4.13 -26.50
C ILE A 465 24.59 3.09 -27.48
N GLN A 466 25.33 3.53 -28.51
CA GLN A 466 25.91 2.65 -29.51
C GLN A 466 26.86 1.62 -28.88
N ALA A 467 27.75 2.04 -27.98
CA ALA A 467 28.65 1.16 -27.23
C ALA A 467 27.90 0.09 -26.42
N VAL A 468 26.84 0.45 -25.71
CA VAL A 468 26.04 -0.52 -24.93
C VAL A 468 25.19 -1.43 -25.82
N GLU A 469 24.46 -0.90 -26.79
CA GLU A 469 23.59 -1.72 -27.64
C GLU A 469 24.42 -2.68 -28.52
N LYS A 470 25.59 -2.27 -29.06
CA LYS A 470 26.56 -3.10 -29.80
C LYS A 470 26.87 -4.45 -29.14
N HIS A 471 27.10 -4.47 -27.83
CA HIS A 471 27.44 -5.70 -27.08
C HIS A 471 26.25 -6.35 -26.36
N MET A 472 25.24 -5.56 -25.98
CA MET A 472 24.17 -6.01 -25.08
C MET A 472 22.79 -6.16 -25.74
N MET A 473 22.63 -5.91 -27.05
CA MET A 473 21.32 -6.00 -27.73
C MET A 473 20.65 -7.38 -27.59
N THR A 474 21.45 -8.45 -27.52
CA THR A 474 20.96 -9.83 -27.26
C THR A 474 20.15 -9.94 -25.97
N PHE A 475 20.50 -9.21 -24.92
CA PHE A 475 19.75 -9.13 -23.66
C PHE A 475 18.42 -8.39 -23.81
N ILE A 476 18.36 -7.37 -24.67
CA ILE A 476 17.12 -6.65 -24.99
C ILE A 476 16.17 -7.57 -25.74
N ASN A 477 16.64 -8.16 -26.84
CA ASN A 477 15.83 -9.03 -27.71
C ASN A 477 15.34 -10.30 -26.97
N THR A 478 16.17 -10.91 -26.13
CA THR A 478 15.77 -12.06 -25.28
C THR A 478 15.03 -11.67 -24.00
N CYS A 479 14.71 -10.37 -23.81
CA CYS A 479 14.03 -9.85 -22.62
C CYS A 479 14.70 -10.20 -21.26
N ARG A 480 16.00 -10.47 -21.27
CA ARG A 480 16.77 -10.99 -20.12
C ARG A 480 17.66 -9.90 -19.53
N VAL A 481 17.54 -9.64 -18.23
CA VAL A 481 18.40 -8.62 -17.58
C VAL A 481 19.82 -9.17 -17.33
N PRO A 482 20.89 -8.49 -17.76
CA PRO A 482 22.28 -8.97 -17.60
C PRO A 482 22.72 -9.09 -16.13
N ARG A 483 23.70 -9.98 -15.89
CA ARG A 483 24.43 -10.13 -14.62
C ARG A 483 25.56 -9.09 -14.52
N LYS A 484 26.19 -8.97 -13.35
CA LYS A 484 27.28 -8.01 -13.13
C LYS A 484 28.46 -8.29 -14.08
N SER A 485 28.86 -9.56 -14.21
CA SER A 485 29.86 -10.06 -15.17
C SER A 485 29.67 -9.53 -16.60
N ASP A 486 28.42 -9.48 -17.06
CA ASP A 486 28.09 -9.20 -18.45
C ASP A 486 28.19 -7.68 -18.70
N CYS A 487 27.82 -6.88 -17.70
CA CYS A 487 27.99 -5.43 -17.69
C CYS A 487 29.44 -4.98 -17.41
N ASP A 488 30.23 -5.74 -16.66
CA ASP A 488 31.65 -5.46 -16.45
C ASP A 488 32.43 -5.67 -17.76
N LYS A 489 32.21 -6.81 -18.46
CA LYS A 489 32.77 -7.04 -19.80
C LYS A 489 32.42 -5.94 -20.81
N CYS A 490 31.20 -5.40 -20.74
CA CYS A 490 30.78 -4.28 -21.57
C CYS A 490 31.53 -2.98 -21.26
N LEU A 491 32.02 -2.78 -20.02
CA LEU A 491 32.89 -1.65 -19.65
C LEU A 491 34.34 -1.89 -20.10
N GLU A 492 34.82 -3.13 -20.02
CA GLU A 492 36.17 -3.51 -20.45
C GLU A 492 36.35 -3.33 -21.97
N MET A 493 35.34 -3.70 -22.77
CA MET A 493 35.40 -3.61 -24.25
C MET A 493 35.12 -2.19 -24.81
N GLU A 494 34.46 -1.31 -24.06
CA GLU A 494 34.06 0.03 -24.52
C GLU A 494 34.51 1.12 -23.52
N GLY A 495 35.70 0.93 -22.94
CA GLY A 495 36.21 1.72 -21.82
C GLY A 495 36.26 3.23 -22.06
N GLU A 496 36.55 3.68 -23.29
CA GLU A 496 36.61 5.11 -23.62
C GLU A 496 35.23 5.76 -23.69
N ALA A 497 34.26 5.10 -24.34
CA ALA A 497 32.89 5.58 -24.48
C ALA A 497 32.16 5.53 -23.12
N LEU A 498 32.40 4.49 -22.33
CA LEU A 498 31.69 4.24 -21.07
C LEU A 498 32.45 4.67 -19.80
N LYS A 499 33.56 5.43 -19.93
CA LYS A 499 34.38 5.96 -18.81
C LYS A 499 33.65 6.80 -17.75
N GLN A 500 32.39 7.18 -18.02
CA GLN A 500 31.51 7.93 -17.11
C GLN A 500 30.35 7.09 -16.54
N ARG A 501 30.31 5.79 -16.86
CA ARG A 501 29.26 4.84 -16.45
C ARG A 501 29.85 3.77 -15.53
N ASN A 502 28.96 2.97 -14.96
CA ASN A 502 29.31 1.79 -14.17
C ASN A 502 28.34 0.65 -14.50
N TRP A 503 28.63 -0.56 -14.04
CA TRP A 503 27.87 -1.77 -14.39
C TRP A 503 26.38 -1.67 -14.02
N LEU A 504 26.06 -0.91 -12.96
CA LEU A 504 24.68 -0.60 -12.56
C LEU A 504 23.97 0.30 -13.59
N ALA A 505 24.65 1.31 -14.13
CA ALA A 505 24.09 2.18 -15.17
C ALA A 505 23.73 1.38 -16.43
N ILE A 506 24.64 0.53 -16.93
CA ILE A 506 24.39 -0.35 -18.09
C ILE A 506 23.23 -1.32 -17.78
N LYS A 507 23.25 -1.98 -16.63
CA LYS A 507 22.19 -2.90 -16.21
C LYS A 507 20.81 -2.24 -16.12
N PHE A 508 20.74 -1.00 -15.63
CA PHE A 508 19.49 -0.25 -15.60
C PHE A 508 19.06 0.27 -16.98
N TYR A 509 20.00 0.63 -17.86
CA TYR A 509 19.70 0.97 -19.25
C TYR A 509 19.03 -0.21 -19.98
N ILE A 510 19.67 -1.38 -19.98
CA ILE A 510 19.13 -2.59 -20.61
C ILE A 510 17.78 -2.99 -19.98
N LYS A 511 17.66 -2.95 -18.65
CA LYS A 511 16.38 -3.20 -17.97
C LYS A 511 15.28 -2.23 -18.41
N ASN A 512 15.59 -0.95 -18.55
CA ASN A 512 14.61 0.06 -18.99
C ASN A 512 14.21 -0.16 -20.46
N ARG A 513 15.15 -0.55 -21.33
CA ARG A 513 14.88 -0.90 -22.74
C ARG A 513 13.97 -2.13 -22.86
N ILE A 514 14.25 -3.20 -22.11
CA ILE A 514 13.36 -4.38 -21.99
C ILE A 514 11.97 -3.98 -21.46
N THR A 515 11.90 -3.06 -20.49
CA THR A 515 10.62 -2.58 -19.94
C THR A 515 9.81 -1.80 -20.99
N ALA A 516 10.46 -1.01 -21.83
CA ALA A 516 9.82 -0.27 -22.93
C ALA A 516 9.44 -1.16 -24.13
N LEU A 517 10.14 -2.28 -24.34
CA LEU A 517 9.75 -3.32 -25.31
C LEU A 517 8.47 -4.03 -24.84
N LYS A 518 8.42 -4.44 -23.57
CA LYS A 518 7.26 -5.07 -22.90
C LYS A 518 6.10 -4.11 -22.56
N SER A 519 6.09 -2.93 -23.17
CA SER A 519 4.95 -2.00 -23.19
C SER A 519 4.56 -1.61 -24.61
N LYS A 520 5.07 -2.35 -25.59
CA LYS A 520 4.75 -2.29 -27.03
C LYS A 520 4.36 -3.66 -27.60
N MET A 521 4.80 -4.73 -26.92
CA MET A 521 4.15 -6.04 -26.88
C MET A 521 3.15 -6.06 -25.72
#